data_AF-A0A1I7LEQ0-F1
#
_entry.id   AF-A0A1I7LEQ0-F1
#
_cell.length_a   1.000
_cell.length_b   1.000
_cell.length_c   1.000
_cell.angle_alpha   90.00
_cell.angle_beta   90.00
_cell.angle_gamma   90.00
#
_symmetry.space_group_name_H-M   'P 1'
#
loop_
_entity.id
_entity.type
_entity.pdbx_description
1 polymer ?
#
loop_
_entity_poly.entity_id
_entity_poly.type
_entity_poly.pdbx_seq_one_letter_code
_entity_poly.pdbx_strand_id
1 'polypeptide(L)'
;MEKETGASLVRKIFDTPFRPGDLVRWESQSQGSWKEKRGEVVAVIPAGLSAFRFLPSGKPNKEWRAMFTTDVAKIDRVLVRVQRVRKRDGQVLGWDYYCPRLSQVLIVEARGWG
;
A
#
# COMPACT_ATOMS: atom_id res chain seq x y z
N MET A 1 1.64 18.55 23.90
CA MET A 1 1.08 17.83 22.74
C MET A 1 1.39 18.69 21.52
N GLU A 2 2.60 18.52 20.95
CA GLU A 2 3.05 19.33 19.82
C GLU A 2 2.29 18.93 18.55
N LYS A 3 1.78 19.92 17.83
CA LYS A 3 1.16 19.73 16.53
C LYS A 3 2.27 19.54 15.51
N GLU A 4 2.40 18.33 14.95
CA GLU A 4 3.28 18.10 13.80
C GLU A 4 2.83 18.98 12.62
N THR A 5 3.64 19.97 12.27
CA THR A 5 3.43 20.86 11.12
C THR A 5 3.59 20.11 9.79
N GLY A 6 2.84 20.53 8.76
CA GLY A 6 2.87 19.92 7.42
C GLY A 6 4.26 19.76 6.79
N ALA A 7 5.21 20.65 7.10
CA ALA A 7 6.59 20.55 6.61
C ALA A 7 7.38 19.33 7.16
N SER A 8 7.06 18.87 8.38
CA SER A 8 7.66 17.67 8.98
C SER A 8 7.15 16.39 8.30
N LEU A 9 5.84 16.35 8.01
CA LEU A 9 5.23 15.27 7.23
C LEU A 9 5.84 15.16 5.83
N VAL A 10 6.05 16.31 5.17
CA VAL A 10 6.67 16.37 3.84
C VAL A 10 8.11 15.81 3.89
N ARG A 11 8.92 16.17 4.89
CA ARG A 11 10.28 15.63 5.04
C ARG A 11 10.32 14.11 5.24
N LYS A 12 9.43 13.54 6.08
CA LYS A 12 9.35 12.08 6.27
C LYS A 12 9.00 11.31 5.00
N ILE A 13 8.16 11.89 4.13
CA ILE A 13 7.82 11.29 2.82
C ILE A 13 9.05 11.22 1.91
N PHE A 14 10.03 12.12 2.05
CA PHE A 14 11.24 12.14 1.23
C PHE A 14 12.37 11.22 1.73
N ASP A 15 12.35 10.77 2.99
CA ASP A 15 13.36 9.85 3.55
C ASP A 15 13.05 8.36 3.33
N THR A 16 11.85 8.04 2.83
CA THR A 16 11.51 6.66 2.48
C THR A 16 11.92 6.34 1.03
N PRO A 17 12.49 5.14 0.75
CA PRO A 17 12.84 4.77 -0.62
C PRO A 17 11.61 4.52 -1.50
N PHE A 18 10.41 4.40 -0.91
CA PHE A 18 9.18 4.09 -1.63
C PHE A 18 8.47 5.33 -2.16
N ARG A 19 7.94 5.24 -3.37
CA ARG A 19 7.20 6.30 -4.04
C ARG A 19 5.99 5.73 -4.78
N PRO A 20 4.92 6.53 -4.96
CA PRO A 20 3.81 6.14 -5.83
C PRO A 20 4.29 5.71 -7.22
N GLY A 21 3.84 4.54 -7.66
CA GLY A 21 4.22 3.91 -8.92
C GLY A 21 5.35 2.88 -8.83
N ASP A 22 6.07 2.77 -7.71
CA ASP A 22 7.07 1.71 -7.55
C ASP A 22 6.40 0.33 -7.56
N LEU A 23 6.99 -0.63 -8.27
CA LEU A 23 6.58 -2.03 -8.18
C LEU A 23 7.31 -2.68 -7.02
N VAL A 24 6.55 -3.33 -6.15
CA VAL A 24 7.05 -3.90 -4.91
C VAL A 24 6.61 -5.34 -4.73
N ARG A 25 7.34 -6.05 -3.87
CA ARG A 25 6.98 -7.39 -3.38
C ARG A 25 7.10 -7.51 -1.88
N TRP A 26 6.30 -8.38 -1.29
CA TRP A 26 6.39 -8.74 0.13
C TRP A 26 5.76 -10.10 0.37
N GLU A 27 6.08 -10.70 1.52
CA GLU A 27 5.38 -11.91 1.98
C GLU A 27 4.20 -11.53 2.88
N SER A 28 3.07 -12.19 2.65
CA SER A 28 1.87 -12.04 3.47
C SER A 28 1.39 -13.40 3.95
N GLN A 29 1.02 -13.49 5.23
CA GLN A 29 0.36 -14.67 5.76
C GLN A 29 -1.14 -14.60 5.44
N SER A 30 -1.69 -15.68 4.91
CA SER A 30 -3.12 -15.84 4.70
C SER A 30 -3.50 -17.28 4.98
N GLN A 31 -4.37 -17.49 5.98
CA GLN A 31 -4.88 -18.82 6.36
C GLN A 31 -3.75 -19.86 6.62
N GLY A 32 -2.71 -19.46 7.35
CA GLY A 32 -1.60 -20.36 7.70
C GLY A 32 -0.58 -20.61 6.59
N SER A 33 -0.75 -20.03 5.40
CA SER A 33 0.26 -20.07 4.34
C SER A 33 0.86 -18.69 4.09
N TRP A 34 2.17 -18.66 3.90
CA TRP A 34 2.88 -17.48 3.40
C TRP A 34 2.75 -17.42 1.88
N LYS A 35 2.44 -16.23 1.36
CA LYS A 35 2.33 -15.98 -0.08
C LYS A 35 3.07 -14.70 -0.42
N GLU A 36 3.94 -14.78 -1.41
CA GLU A 36 4.49 -13.59 -2.06
C GLU A 36 3.34 -12.81 -2.73
N LYS A 37 3.36 -11.50 -2.53
CA LYS A 37 2.51 -10.52 -3.19
C LYS A 37 3.37 -9.63 -4.05
N ARG A 38 2.83 -9.18 -5.17
CA ARG A 38 3.42 -8.16 -6.03
C ARG A 38 2.36 -7.13 -6.35
N GLY A 39 2.73 -5.87 -6.32
CA GLY A 39 1.80 -4.77 -6.55
C GLY A 39 2.53 -3.45 -6.76
N GLU A 40 1.73 -2.41 -6.95
CA GLU A 40 2.22 -1.07 -7.18
C GLU A 40 1.92 -0.19 -5.97
N VAL A 41 2.91 0.60 -5.56
CA VAL A 41 2.73 1.59 -4.49
C VAL A 41 1.76 2.67 -4.95
N VAL A 42 0.72 2.89 -4.15
CA VAL A 42 -0.27 3.97 -4.35
C VAL A 42 0.12 5.19 -3.53
N ALA A 43 0.54 4.98 -2.28
CA ALA A 43 0.92 6.06 -1.38
C ALA A 43 1.82 5.55 -0.24
N VAL A 44 2.69 6.43 0.25
CA VAL A 44 3.34 6.27 1.55
C VAL A 44 2.42 6.88 2.60
N ILE A 45 2.12 6.12 3.64
CA ILE A 45 1.20 6.51 4.71
C ILE A 45 2.00 6.76 5.99
N PRO A 46 2.24 8.02 6.37
CA PRO A 46 2.88 8.35 7.64
C PRO A 46 2.09 7.82 8.84
N ALA A 47 2.79 7.54 9.93
CA ALA A 47 2.20 7.27 11.23
C ALA A 47 1.20 8.37 11.61
N GLY A 48 0.06 7.98 12.20
CA GLY A 48 -1.01 8.90 12.58
C GLY A 48 -1.92 9.36 11.43
N LEU A 49 -1.60 9.04 10.17
CA LEU A 49 -2.46 9.34 9.03
C LEU A 49 -3.42 8.17 8.73
N SER A 50 -4.66 8.51 8.37
CA SER A 50 -5.66 7.54 7.92
C SER A 50 -5.27 6.98 6.55
N ALA A 51 -5.07 5.67 6.47
CA ALA A 51 -4.82 4.96 5.22
C ALA A 51 -6.06 4.92 4.33
N PHE A 52 -7.27 4.94 4.90
CA PHE A 52 -8.51 4.90 4.12
C PHE A 52 -8.73 6.15 3.27
N ARG A 53 -8.10 7.28 3.59
CA ARG A 53 -8.11 8.50 2.76
C ARG A 53 -7.46 8.33 1.38
N PHE A 54 -6.68 7.28 1.20
CA PHE A 54 -5.96 6.98 -0.04
C PHE A 54 -6.60 5.83 -0.84
N LEU A 55 -7.71 5.28 -0.36
CA LEU A 55 -8.50 4.28 -1.08
C LEU A 55 -9.43 4.96 -2.11
N PRO A 56 -9.91 4.22 -3.11
CA PRO A 56 -10.99 4.71 -3.97
C PRO A 56 -12.20 5.17 -3.14
N SER A 57 -12.89 6.20 -3.62
CA SER A 57 -14.07 6.74 -2.94
C SER A 57 -15.22 5.72 -2.89
N GLY A 58 -16.00 5.75 -1.80
CA GLY A 58 -17.18 4.91 -1.63
C GLY A 58 -16.90 3.65 -0.79
N LYS A 59 -17.85 2.70 -0.83
CA LYS A 59 -17.71 1.42 -0.12
C LYS A 59 -16.93 0.41 -0.97
N PRO A 60 -16.14 -0.48 -0.35
CA PRO A 60 -15.52 -1.61 -1.06
C PRO A 60 -16.55 -2.42 -1.84
N ASN A 61 -16.17 -2.88 -3.04
CA ASN A 61 -17.08 -3.57 -3.95
C ASN A 61 -16.31 -4.61 -4.80
N LYS A 62 -16.88 -5.01 -5.96
CA LYS A 62 -16.22 -5.96 -6.86
C LYS A 62 -14.99 -5.36 -7.55
N GLU A 63 -14.92 -4.06 -7.76
CA GLU A 63 -13.82 -3.38 -8.48
C GLU A 63 -12.63 -3.16 -7.56
N TRP A 64 -12.87 -2.95 -6.27
CA TRP A 64 -11.80 -2.76 -5.29
C TRP A 64 -12.15 -3.24 -3.89
N ARG A 65 -11.15 -3.73 -3.14
CA ARG A 65 -11.26 -4.16 -1.75
C ARG A 65 -10.09 -3.69 -0.91
N ALA A 66 -10.36 -3.29 0.33
CA ALA A 66 -9.30 -3.11 1.33
C ALA A 66 -9.01 -4.45 2.03
N MET A 67 -7.76 -4.88 2.01
CA MET A 67 -7.28 -6.12 2.61
C MET A 67 -6.60 -5.87 3.97
N PHE A 68 -6.98 -4.78 4.62
CA PHE A 68 -6.49 -4.35 5.94
C PHE A 68 -7.64 -3.67 6.70
N THR A 69 -7.63 -3.79 8.02
CA THR A 69 -8.65 -3.19 8.91
C THR A 69 -8.10 -2.01 9.71
N THR A 70 -6.79 -1.91 9.88
CA THR A 70 -6.14 -0.82 10.60
C THR A 70 -6.08 0.45 9.74
N ASP A 71 -7.00 1.37 9.99
CA ASP A 71 -7.04 2.67 9.31
C ASP A 71 -5.85 3.57 9.70
N VAL A 72 -5.70 3.88 10.99
CA VAL A 72 -4.60 4.69 11.53
C VAL A 72 -3.60 3.80 12.26
N ALA A 73 -2.31 3.92 11.91
CA ALA A 73 -1.23 3.15 12.51
C ALA A 73 -0.21 4.05 13.22
N LYS A 74 0.49 3.49 14.21
CA LYS A 74 1.59 4.16 14.94
C LYS A 74 2.93 4.18 14.20
N ILE A 75 2.97 3.58 13.01
CA ILE A 75 4.16 3.40 12.19
C ILE A 75 3.84 3.78 10.76
N ASP A 76 4.88 4.16 10.02
CA ASP A 76 4.78 4.41 8.60
C ASP A 76 4.50 3.10 7.85
N ARG A 77 3.64 3.21 6.84
CA ARG A 77 3.19 2.09 6.00
C ARG A 77 3.21 2.52 4.54
N VAL A 78 3.05 1.56 3.65
CA VAL A 78 2.85 1.81 2.24
C VAL A 78 1.53 1.19 1.79
N LEU A 79 0.68 1.97 1.12
CA LEU A 79 -0.52 1.47 0.48
C LEU A 79 -0.11 0.91 -0.88
N VAL A 80 -0.43 -0.35 -1.12
CA VAL A 80 -0.07 -1.08 -2.35
C VAL A 80 -1.32 -1.66 -2.98
N ARG A 81 -1.51 -1.44 -4.29
CA ARG A 81 -2.59 -2.07 -5.07
C ARG A 81 -2.08 -3.32 -5.77
N VAL A 82 -2.87 -4.39 -5.72
CA VAL A 82 -2.59 -5.68 -6.34
C VAL A 82 -3.74 -6.03 -7.28
N GLN A 83 -3.44 -6.41 -8.52
CA GLN A 83 -4.47 -6.91 -9.43
C GLN A 83 -5.00 -8.24 -8.94
N ARG A 84 -6.32 -8.34 -8.79
CA ARG A 84 -6.99 -9.61 -8.55
C ARG A 84 -7.28 -10.26 -9.89
N VAL A 85 -6.43 -11.20 -10.28
CA VAL A 85 -6.59 -11.93 -11.54
C VAL A 85 -7.28 -13.27 -11.34
N ARG A 86 -8.15 -13.64 -12.27
CA ARG A 86 -8.76 -14.96 -12.31
C ARG A 86 -7.74 -15.96 -12.86
N LYS A 87 -7.44 -17.00 -12.09
CA LYS A 87 -6.39 -17.99 -12.44
C LYS A 87 -6.61 -18.73 -13.76
N ARG A 88 -7.86 -18.85 -14.22
CA ARG A 88 -8.22 -19.64 -15.41
C ARG A 88 -7.81 -18.97 -16.71
N ASP A 89 -8.07 -17.67 -16.82
CA ASP A 89 -8.04 -16.91 -18.08
C ASP A 89 -7.23 -15.61 -17.95
N GLY A 90 -6.67 -15.32 -16.78
CA GLY A 90 -5.92 -14.09 -16.52
C GLY A 90 -6.79 -12.84 -16.43
N GLN A 91 -8.12 -12.97 -16.45
CA GLN A 91 -9.02 -11.82 -16.42
C GLN A 91 -8.82 -11.01 -15.13
N VAL A 92 -8.63 -9.69 -15.28
CA VAL A 92 -8.58 -8.77 -14.15
C VAL A 92 -9.98 -8.59 -13.58
N LEU A 93 -10.17 -8.98 -12.33
CA LEU A 93 -11.44 -8.93 -11.60
C LEU A 93 -11.60 -7.67 -10.73
N GLY A 94 -10.57 -6.84 -10.64
CA GLY A 94 -10.49 -5.67 -9.76
C GLY A 94 -9.17 -5.60 -9.01
N TRP A 95 -9.15 -4.80 -7.94
CA TRP A 95 -7.94 -4.48 -7.18
C TRP A 95 -8.09 -4.79 -5.70
N ASP A 96 -7.07 -5.40 -5.12
CA ASP A 96 -6.94 -5.60 -3.69
C ASP A 96 -5.89 -4.61 -3.16
N TYR A 97 -6.26 -3.81 -2.17
CA TYR A 97 -5.40 -2.81 -1.54
C TYR A 97 -4.86 -3.35 -0.22
N TYR A 98 -3.54 -3.37 -0.08
CA TYR A 98 -2.84 -3.80 1.13
C TYR A 98 -2.10 -2.62 1.73
N CYS A 99 -1.91 -2.65 3.05
CA CYS A 99 -1.17 -1.60 3.77
C CYS A 99 -0.08 -2.22 4.66
N PRO A 100 0.93 -2.89 4.09
CA PRO A 100 2.05 -3.47 4.84
C PRO A 100 2.93 -2.39 5.49
N ARG A 101 3.75 -2.84 6.45
CA ARG A 101 4.82 -2.01 7.02
C ARG A 101 5.92 -1.82 5.99
N LEU A 102 6.60 -0.67 6.01
CA LEU A 102 7.73 -0.41 5.11
C LEU A 102 8.80 -1.52 5.19
N SER A 103 9.09 -2.03 6.39
CA SER A 103 10.09 -3.08 6.62
C SER A 103 9.74 -4.45 6.04
N GLN A 104 8.51 -4.67 5.58
CA GLN A 104 8.09 -5.94 4.97
C GLN A 104 8.24 -5.92 3.44
N VAL A 105 8.44 -4.75 2.85
CA VAL A 105 8.29 -4.51 1.42
C VAL A 105 9.66 -4.32 0.78
N LEU A 106 9.85 -4.91 -0.39
CA LEU A 106 11.05 -4.75 -1.22
C LEU A 106 10.64 -4.14 -2.56
N ILE A 107 11.39 -3.13 -3.01
CA ILE A 107 11.22 -2.57 -4.36
C ILE A 107 11.77 -3.58 -5.36
N VAL A 108 10.94 -3.91 -6.35
CA VAL A 108 11.29 -4.77 -7.50
C VAL A 108 11.69 -3.90 -8.68
N GLU A 109 10.95 -2.83 -8.92
CA GLU A 109 11.22 -1.84 -9.97
C GLU A 109 10.84 -0.46 -9.44
N ALA A 110 11.83 0.44 -9.38
CA ALA A 110 11.59 1.83 -9.02
C ALA A 110 11.04 2.57 -10.23
N ARG A 111 10.08 3.47 -10.03
CA ARG A 111 9.63 4.34 -11.11
C ARG A 111 10.79 5.25 -11.53
N GLY A 112 11.25 5.09 -12.78
CA GLY A 112 12.29 5.93 -13.36
C GLY A 112 11.88 7.41 -13.36
N TRP A 113 12.84 8.29 -13.11
CA TRP A 113 12.67 9.74 -13.26
C TRP A 113 12.48 10.03 -14.75
N GLY A 114 11.25 10.37 -15.14
CA GLY A 114 10.94 11.01 -16.42
C GLY A 114 10.75 12.51 -16.22
#